data_AF-A0A954NWH3-F1
#
_entry.id   AF-A0A954NWH3-F1
#
_cell.length_a   1.000
_cell.length_b   1.000
_cell.length_c   1.000
_cell.angle_alpha   90.00
_cell.angle_beta   90.00
_cell.angle_gamma   90.00
#
_symmetry.space_group_name_H-M   'P 1'
#
loop_
_entity.id
_entity.type
_entity.pdbx_description
1 polymer ?
#
loop_
_entity_poly.entity_id
_entity_poly.type
_entity_poly.pdbx_seq_one_letter_code
_entity_poly.pdbx_strand_id
1 'polypeptide(L)'
;PTTMSKFLHLGMPLERVVELTTLRPAEILKQSDELGTLREGTIADITLLEPCQGRFRLTDSHGQHRTAETLLRAAATIRGGELLPGGGSLAGRHLADD
;
A
#
# COMPACT_ATOMS: atom_id res chain seq x y z
N PRO A 1 -2.60 1.39 -8.03
CA PRO A 1 -3.33 0.45 -7.13
C PRO A 1 -3.61 1.15 -5.79
N THR A 2 -4.84 1.15 -5.30
CA THR A 2 -5.29 1.95 -4.12
C THR A 2 -5.87 1.10 -2.99
N THR A 3 -5.61 -0.21 -2.99
CA THR A 3 -6.25 -1.19 -2.10
C THR A 3 -6.06 -0.86 -0.62
N MET A 4 -4.84 -0.54 -0.18
CA MET A 4 -4.57 -0.16 1.22
C MET A 4 -5.38 1.08 1.62
N SER A 5 -5.42 2.10 0.75
CA SER A 5 -6.19 3.33 0.99
C SER A 5 -7.69 3.09 1.10
N LYS A 6 -8.25 2.10 0.36
CA LYS A 6 -9.67 1.73 0.48
C LYS A 6 -10.00 1.19 1.87
N PHE A 7 -9.18 0.28 2.39
CA PHE A 7 -9.40 -0.28 3.73
C PHE A 7 -9.18 0.75 4.82
N LEU A 8 -8.17 1.61 4.68
CA LEU A 8 -7.96 2.73 5.59
C LEU A 8 -9.17 3.68 5.59
N HIS A 9 -9.70 4.03 4.42
CA HIS A 9 -10.91 4.86 4.30
C HIS A 9 -12.15 4.21 4.92
N LEU A 10 -12.24 2.88 4.92
CA LEU A 10 -13.31 2.12 5.58
C LEU A 10 -13.12 1.99 7.11
N GLY A 11 -12.11 2.66 7.68
CA GLY A 11 -11.88 2.70 9.13
C GLY A 11 -10.98 1.59 9.67
N MET A 12 -10.32 0.80 8.81
CA MET A 12 -9.34 -0.18 9.26
C MET A 12 -8.07 0.53 9.78
N PRO A 13 -7.56 0.20 10.98
CA PRO A 13 -6.32 0.76 11.49
C PRO A 13 -5.14 0.50 10.54
N LEU A 14 -4.22 1.46 10.43
CA LEU A 14 -3.08 1.38 9.52
C LEU A 14 -2.24 0.13 9.77
N GLU A 15 -2.01 -0.21 11.04
CA GLU A 15 -1.25 -1.38 11.46
C GLU A 15 -1.87 -2.66 10.92
N ARG A 16 -3.21 -2.74 10.97
CA ARG A 16 -3.96 -3.89 10.46
C ARG A 16 -3.92 -3.96 8.92
N VAL A 17 -3.99 -2.81 8.24
CA VAL A 17 -3.82 -2.75 6.78
C VAL A 17 -2.43 -3.24 6.38
N VAL A 18 -1.38 -2.77 7.06
CA VAL A 18 0.00 -3.21 6.81
C VAL A 18 0.13 -4.71 7.04
N GLU A 19 -0.32 -5.22 8.20
CA GLU A 19 -0.28 -6.64 8.55
C GLU A 19 -0.97 -7.53 7.48
N LEU A 20 -2.17 -7.13 7.04
CA LEU A 20 -2.97 -7.87 6.04
C LEU A 20 -2.40 -7.80 4.62
N THR A 21 -1.45 -6.91 4.36
CA THR A 21 -0.80 -6.75 3.04
C THR A 21 0.66 -7.19 3.03
N THR A 22 1.20 -7.65 4.16
CA THR A 22 2.60 -8.05 4.31
C THR A 22 2.72 -9.42 4.99
N LEU A 23 2.63 -9.45 6.33
CA LEU A 23 2.83 -10.66 7.13
C LEU A 23 1.79 -11.74 6.84
N ARG A 24 0.50 -11.40 6.82
CA ARG A 24 -0.57 -12.39 6.61
C ARG A 24 -0.48 -13.13 5.27
N PRO A 25 -0.31 -12.46 4.11
CA PRO A 25 -0.10 -13.20 2.87
C PRO A 25 1.18 -14.03 2.88
N ALA A 26 2.27 -13.56 3.51
CA ALA A 26 3.49 -14.36 3.66
C ALA A 26 3.26 -15.63 4.49
N GLU A 27 2.51 -15.55 5.61
CA GLU A 27 2.12 -16.72 6.40
C GLU A 27 1.27 -17.71 5.58
N ILE A 28 0.25 -17.21 4.87
CA ILE A 28 -0.66 -18.03 4.05
C ILE A 28 0.12 -18.78 2.95
N LEU A 29 1.10 -18.10 2.35
CA LEU A 29 1.96 -18.67 1.31
C LEU A 29 3.11 -19.51 1.87
N LYS A 30 3.25 -19.63 3.21
CA LYS A 30 4.36 -20.30 3.89
C LYS A 30 5.73 -19.72 3.55
N GLN A 31 5.80 -18.40 3.44
CA GLN A 31 6.99 -17.62 3.13
C GLN A 31 7.33 -16.59 4.23
N SER A 32 6.69 -16.65 5.41
CA SER A 32 6.91 -15.71 6.53
C SER A 32 8.31 -15.77 7.15
N ASP A 33 9.09 -16.79 6.82
CA ASP A 33 10.50 -16.89 7.22
C ASP A 33 11.38 -15.92 6.42
N GLU A 34 10.95 -15.51 5.22
CA GLU A 34 11.72 -14.68 4.28
C GLU A 34 11.02 -13.38 3.84
N LEU A 35 9.67 -13.34 3.84
CA LEU A 35 8.85 -12.25 3.30
C LEU A 35 7.90 -11.65 4.34
N GLY A 36 7.39 -10.44 4.05
CA GLY A 36 6.35 -9.80 4.85
C GLY A 36 6.81 -9.30 6.22
N THR A 37 8.11 -9.11 6.40
CA THR A 37 8.75 -8.71 7.66
C THR A 37 9.93 -7.78 7.40
N LEU A 38 10.34 -7.01 8.42
CA LEU A 38 11.54 -6.16 8.42
C LEU A 38 12.66 -6.75 9.32
N ARG A 39 12.57 -8.04 9.65
CA ARG A 39 13.56 -8.73 10.49
C ARG A 39 14.89 -8.88 9.76
N GLU A 40 16.00 -8.76 10.48
CA GLU A 40 17.33 -9.08 9.96
C GLU A 40 17.41 -10.52 9.42
N GLY A 41 18.19 -10.72 8.36
CA GLY A 41 18.37 -12.03 7.71
C GLY A 41 17.23 -12.45 6.77
N THR A 42 16.26 -11.57 6.51
CA THR A 42 15.16 -11.81 5.55
C THR A 42 15.35 -11.01 4.26
N ILE A 43 14.49 -11.24 3.25
CA ILE A 43 14.59 -10.55 1.97
C ILE A 43 14.23 -9.07 2.17
N ALA A 44 15.10 -8.17 1.68
CA ALA A 44 14.91 -6.72 1.76
C ALA A 44 13.89 -6.21 0.71
N ASP A 45 12.64 -6.66 0.84
CA ASP A 45 11.48 -6.19 0.07
C ASP A 45 10.71 -5.14 0.90
N ILE A 46 10.89 -3.87 0.57
CA ILE A 46 10.40 -2.73 1.36
C ILE A 46 9.61 -1.78 0.47
N THR A 47 8.45 -1.33 0.95
CA THR A 47 7.71 -0.22 0.33
C THR A 47 7.68 0.96 1.29
N LEU A 48 8.16 2.13 0.85
CA LEU A 48 8.01 3.38 1.57
C LEU A 48 6.63 3.97 1.24
N LEU A 49 5.77 4.08 2.25
CA LEU A 49 4.42 4.63 2.10
C LEU A 49 4.36 6.07 2.62
N GLU A 50 3.81 6.96 1.79
CA GLU A 50 3.58 8.36 2.13
C GLU A 50 2.07 8.64 2.18
N PRO A 51 1.52 9.04 3.34
CA PRO A 51 0.12 9.46 3.44
C PRO A 51 -0.05 10.85 2.83
N CYS A 52 -0.74 10.92 1.69
CA CYS A 52 -1.07 12.16 1.01
C CYS A 52 -2.46 12.64 1.43
N GLN A 53 -2.57 13.89 1.88
CA GLN A 53 -3.86 14.52 2.21
C GLN A 53 -4.51 15.15 0.97
N GLY A 54 -5.84 15.12 0.88
CA GLY A 54 -6.60 15.70 -0.22
C GLY A 54 -7.85 14.89 -0.58
N ARG A 55 -8.62 15.32 -1.60
CA ARG A 55 -9.81 14.59 -2.05
C ARG A 55 -9.45 13.63 -3.18
N PHE A 56 -9.50 12.33 -2.90
CA PHE A 56 -9.15 11.27 -3.86
C PHE A 56 -10.34 10.36 -4.14
N ARG A 57 -10.64 10.12 -5.42
CA ARG A 57 -11.65 9.15 -5.84
C ARG A 57 -11.09 7.73 -5.76
N LEU A 58 -11.67 6.90 -4.91
CA LEU A 58 -11.44 5.48 -4.82
C LEU A 58 -12.54 4.73 -5.58
N THR A 59 -12.16 3.94 -6.58
CA THR A 59 -13.08 3.10 -7.38
C THR A 59 -12.91 1.64 -7.01
N ASP A 60 -13.99 0.95 -6.66
CA ASP A 60 -13.98 -0.51 -6.39
C ASP A 60 -14.09 -1.35 -7.68
N SER A 61 -14.13 -2.68 -7.54
CA SER A 61 -14.24 -3.61 -8.67
C SER A 61 -15.61 -3.60 -9.35
N HIS A 62 -16.65 -3.06 -8.70
CA HIS A 62 -17.99 -2.90 -9.26
C HIS A 62 -18.21 -1.51 -9.87
N GLY A 63 -17.16 -0.67 -9.90
CA GLY A 63 -17.23 0.70 -10.41
C GLY A 63 -17.83 1.71 -9.43
N GLN A 64 -18.08 1.33 -8.17
CA GLN A 64 -18.55 2.28 -7.16
C GLN A 64 -17.43 3.23 -6.75
N HIS A 65 -17.79 4.49 -6.55
CA HIS A 65 -16.86 5.55 -6.18
C HIS A 65 -17.08 6.02 -4.74
N ARG A 66 -15.99 6.29 -4.03
CA ARG A 66 -15.99 7.01 -2.76
C ARG A 66 -14.87 8.05 -2.74
N THR A 67 -15.05 9.13 -2.01
CA THR A 67 -14.02 10.15 -1.81
C THR A 67 -13.30 9.89 -0.50
N ALA A 68 -11.99 9.69 -0.56
CA ALA A 68 -11.12 9.58 0.61
C ALA A 68 -10.32 10.87 0.81
N GLU A 69 -10.07 11.21 2.07
CA GLU A 69 -9.29 12.38 2.50
C GLU A 69 -7.78 12.08 2.55
N THR A 70 -7.42 10.79 2.60
CA THR A 70 -6.04 10.32 2.64
C THR A 70 -5.82 9.23 1.61
N LEU A 71 -4.71 9.31 0.89
CA LEU A 71 -4.23 8.30 -0.05
C LEU A 71 -2.82 7.84 0.37
N LEU A 72 -2.63 6.54 0.58
CA LEU A 72 -1.30 5.96 0.77
C LEU A 72 -0.61 5.83 -0.59
N ARG A 73 0.46 6.60 -0.81
CA ARG A 73 1.31 6.54 -2.01
C ARG A 73 2.56 5.72 -1.74
N ALA A 74 2.91 4.81 -2.62
CA ALA A 74 4.22 4.15 -2.59
C ALA A 74 5.28 5.11 -3.13
N ALA A 75 5.95 5.85 -2.23
CA ALA A 75 6.98 6.83 -2.55
C ALA A 75 8.26 6.18 -3.10
N ALA A 76 8.58 4.97 -2.64
CA ALA A 76 9.68 4.17 -3.14
C ALA A 76 9.41 2.68 -2.90
N THR A 77 10.06 1.83 -3.69
CA THR A 77 10.04 0.38 -3.50
C THR A 77 11.45 -0.14 -3.64
N ILE A 78 11.87 -0.94 -2.67
CA ILE A 78 13.12 -1.68 -2.65
C ILE A 78 12.75 -3.14 -2.80
N ARG A 79 13.40 -3.86 -3.72
CA ARG A 79 13.18 -5.28 -3.95
C ARG A 79 14.51 -6.00 -3.87
N GLY A 80 14.62 -6.97 -2.96
CA GLY A 80 15.86 -7.70 -2.71
C GLY A 80 17.05 -6.78 -2.37
N GLY A 81 16.81 -5.63 -1.77
CA GLY A 81 17.84 -4.62 -1.45
C GLY A 81 18.13 -3.62 -2.58
N GLU A 82 17.51 -3.76 -3.75
CA GLU A 82 17.68 -2.83 -4.87
C GLU A 82 16.53 -1.83 -4.96
N LEU A 83 16.86 -0.54 -5.05
CA LEU A 83 15.85 0.52 -5.26
C LEU A 83 15.30 0.43 -6.68
N LEU A 84 13.98 0.26 -6.82
CA LEU A 84 13.33 0.20 -8.12
C LEU A 84 13.18 1.59 -8.74
N PRO A 85 13.53 1.78 -10.04
CA PRO A 85 13.33 3.05 -10.73
C PRO A 85 11.83 3.32 -10.95
N GLY A 86 11.42 4.59 -10.83
CA GLY A 86 10.03 5.00 -11.06
C GLY A 86 9.07 4.78 -9.88
N GLY A 87 9.55 4.30 -8.73
CA GLY A 87 8.82 4.37 -7.47
C GLY A 87 8.47 5.81 -7.11
N GLY A 88 7.27 6.05 -6.56
CA GLY A 88 6.84 7.39 -6.15
C GLY A 88 6.14 8.24 -7.19
N SER A 89 5.90 7.73 -8.40
CA SER A 89 5.12 8.45 -9.40
C SER A 89 3.74 8.86 -8.88
N LEU A 90 3.30 10.09 -9.21
CA LEU A 90 1.94 10.57 -8.97
C LEU A 90 0.92 9.96 -9.96
N ALA A 91 1.39 9.13 -10.92
CA ALA A 91 0.53 8.46 -11.88
C ALA A 91 -0.47 7.54 -11.16
N GLY A 92 -1.76 7.72 -11.44
CA GLY A 92 -2.84 6.94 -10.83
C GLY A 92 -3.57 7.63 -9.67
N ARG A 93 -3.25 8.91 -9.35
CA ARG A 93 -4.14 9.72 -8.53
C ARG A 93 -5.37 10.10 -9.36
N HIS A 94 -6.54 9.63 -8.97
CA HIS A 94 -7.80 10.22 -9.40
C HIS A 94 -8.20 11.21 -8.31
N LEU A 95 -8.01 12.49 -8.59
CA LEU A 95 -8.62 13.52 -7.76
C LEU A 95 -10.13 13.34 -7.82
N ALA A 96 -10.82 13.57 -6.70
CA ALA A 96 -12.26 13.70 -6.78
C ALA A 96 -12.59 14.94 -7.61
N ASP A 97 -13.65 14.88 -8.40
CA ASP A 97 -14.21 16.07 -9.04
C ASP A 97 -14.73 17.01 -7.92
N ASP A 98 -14.67 18.33 -8.15
CA ASP A 98 -15.03 19.38 -7.18
C ASP A 98 -16.48 19.26 -6.69
#